data_AF-A0A482J0K6-F1
#
_entry.id   AF-A0A482J0K6-F1
#
_cell.length_a   1.000
_cell.length_b   1.000
_cell.length_c   1.000
_cell.angle_alpha   90.00
_cell.angle_beta   90.00
_cell.angle_gamma   90.00
#
_symmetry.space_group_name_H-M   'P 1'
#
loop_
_entity.id
_entity.type
_entity.pdbx_description
1 polymer ?
#
loop_
_entity_poly.entity_id
_entity_poly.type
_entity_poly.pdbx_seq_one_letter_code
_entity_poly.pdbx_strand_id
1 'polypeptide(L)' 'MHYDHVSDSVVFSIVIMLIALVVLYVGFAAYLRWKYGPAPKRKPVEGSKRHSKTSRRKR' A
#
# COMPACT_ATOMS: atom_id res chain seq x y z
N MET A 1 6.99 -15.86 -37.68
CA MET A 1 6.63 -15.39 -36.33
C MET A 1 7.82 -14.59 -35.80
N HIS A 2 7.89 -13.30 -36.16
CA HIS A 2 8.93 -12.39 -35.66
C HIS A 2 8.44 -11.83 -34.34
N TYR A 3 8.86 -12.43 -33.24
CA TYR A 3 8.87 -11.72 -31.98
C TYR A 3 10.12 -10.87 -32.02
N ASP A 4 9.97 -9.62 -32.44
CA ASP A 4 11.00 -8.60 -32.28
C ASP A 4 11.47 -8.66 -30.83
N HIS A 5 12.73 -9.03 -30.68
CA HIS A 5 13.43 -9.01 -29.41
C HIS A 5 13.25 -7.60 -28.85
N VAL A 6 12.37 -7.46 -27.85
CA VAL A 6 12.37 -6.27 -27.00
C VAL A 6 13.77 -6.22 -26.43
N SER A 7 14.58 -5.29 -26.95
CA SER A 7 16.00 -5.19 -26.62
C SER A 7 16.15 -5.21 -25.12
N ASP A 8 17.11 -5.98 -24.60
CA ASP A 8 17.34 -6.11 -23.16
C ASP A 8 17.48 -4.74 -22.46
N SER A 9 17.93 -3.73 -23.20
CA SER A 9 17.96 -2.33 -22.77
C SER A 9 16.59 -1.75 -22.39
N VAL A 10 15.53 -2.07 -23.13
CA VAL A 10 14.15 -1.64 -22.84
C VAL A 10 13.67 -2.33 -21.57
N VAL A 11 13.86 -3.65 -21.47
CA VAL A 11 13.50 -4.42 -20.27
C VAL A 11 14.23 -3.87 -19.05
N PHE A 12 15.54 -3.61 -19.18
CA PHE A 12 16.36 -3.05 -18.12
C PHE A 12 15.90 -1.66 -17.69
N SER A 13 15.51 -0.80 -18.65
CA SER A 13 14.99 0.53 -18.35
C SER A 13 13.65 0.49 -17.60
N ILE A 14 12.76 -0.45 -17.97
CA ILE A 14 11.48 -0.67 -17.29
C ILE A 14 11.74 -1.14 -15.85
N VAL A 15 12.67 -2.08 -15.65
CA VAL A 15 13.02 -2.57 -14.32
C VAL A 15 13.58 -1.45 -13.43
N ILE A 16 14.46 -0.61 -13.95
CA ILE A 16 14.99 0.55 -13.20
C ILE A 16 13.87 1.51 -12.82
N MET A 17 12.98 1.83 -13.75
CA MET A 17 11.82 2.69 -13.48
C MET A 17 10.93 2.12 -12.38
N LEU A 18 10.67 0.81 -12.41
CA LEU A 18 9.88 0.12 -11.38
C LEU A 18 10.56 0.17 -10.01
N ILE A 19 11.86 -0.09 -9.94
CA ILE A 19 12.64 -0.02 -8.70
C ILE A 19 12.60 1.41 -8.13
N ALA A 20 12.84 2.42 -8.98
CA ALA A 20 12.78 3.82 -8.59
C ALA A 20 11.40 4.20 -8.01
N LEU A 21 10.32 3.72 -8.65
CA LEU A 21 8.95 3.95 -8.18
C LEU A 21 8.70 3.31 -6.81
N VAL A 22 9.14 2.06 -6.61
CA VAL A 22 9.01 1.36 -5.32
C VAL A 22 9.78 2.08 -4.23
N VAL A 23 11.02 2.50 -4.50
CA VAL A 23 11.85 3.25 -3.54
C VAL A 23 11.17 4.58 -3.19
N LEU A 24 10.65 5.31 -4.17
CA LEU A 24 9.93 6.56 -3.94
C LEU A 24 8.68 6.34 -3.08
N TYR A 25 7.90 5.30 -3.38
CA TYR A 25 6.70 4.96 -2.62
C TYR A 25 7.02 4.59 -1.17
N VAL A 26 8.00 3.72 -0.95
CA VAL A 26 8.43 3.31 0.40
C VAL A 26 9.01 4.49 1.17
N GLY A 27 9.85 5.30 0.53
CA GLY A 27 10.41 6.52 1.12
C GLY A 27 9.33 7.52 1.51
N PHE A 28 8.32 7.71 0.66
CA PHE A 28 7.19 8.58 0.94
C PHE A 28 6.32 8.04 2.09
N ALA A 29 6.05 6.73 2.11
CA ALA A 29 5.32 6.09 3.21
C ALA A 29 6.08 6.20 4.54
N ALA A 30 7.40 6.02 4.53
CA ALA A 30 8.26 6.21 5.69
C ALA A 30 8.28 7.67 6.17
N TYR A 31 8.38 8.62 5.24
CA TYR A 31 8.31 10.06 5.54
C TYR A 31 6.97 10.43 6.19
N LEU A 32 5.85 9.97 5.63
CA LEU A 32 4.53 10.20 6.20
C LEU A 32 4.40 9.58 7.60
N ARG A 33 4.91 8.36 7.80
CA ARG A 33 4.90 7.68 9.10
C ARG A 33 5.74 8.42 10.14
N TRP A 34 6.86 9.01 9.74
CA TRP A 34 7.70 9.80 10.63
C TRP A 34 7.04 11.13 10.99
N LYS A 35 6.48 11.84 10.00
CA LYS A 35 5.89 13.17 10.19
C LYS A 35 4.53 13.17 10.90
N TYR A 36 3.68 12.19 10.60
CA TYR A 36 2.30 12.12 11.10
C TYR A 36 2.08 11.04 12.18
N GLY A 37 3.15 10.34 12.58
CA GLY A 37 3.07 9.20 13.48
C GLY A 37 2.59 7.91 12.78
N PRO A 38 2.51 6.78 13.51
CA PRO A 38 2.04 5.53 12.94
C PRO A 38 0.63 5.71 12.38
N ALA A 39 0.45 5.41 11.09
CA ALA A 39 -0.86 5.44 10.45
C ALA A 39 -1.85 4.66 11.31
N PRO A 40 -3.05 5.22 11.60
CA PRO A 40 -4.04 4.53 12.40
C PRO A 40 -4.29 3.19 11.72
N LYS A 41 -3.96 2.09 12.42
CA LYS A 41 -4.29 0.74 11.97
C LYS A 41 -5.79 0.75 11.72
N ARG A 42 -6.21 0.91 10.46
CA ARG A 42 -7.55 0.53 10.05
C ARG A 42 -7.58 -0.97 10.31
N LYS A 43 -8.14 -1.34 11.46
CA LYS A 43 -8.56 -2.72 11.72
C LYS A 43 -9.28 -3.17 10.45
N PRO A 44 -8.98 -4.35 9.90
CA PRO A 44 -9.76 -4.84 8.77
C PRO A 44 -11.23 -4.78 9.19
N VAL A 45 -12.01 -3.96 8.48
CA VAL A 45 -13.47 -3.93 8.62
C VAL A 45 -13.99 -5.16 7.88
N GLU A 46 -13.52 -6.33 8.30
CA GLU A 46 -14.17 -7.61 8.05
C GLU A 46 -15.11 -7.82 9.22
N GLY A 47 -16.33 -7.31 9.05
CA GLY A 47 -17.34 -7.38 10.10
C GLY A 47 -18.56 -6.51 9.86
N SER A 48 -18.88 -6.22 8.60
CA SER A 48 -20.25 -5.88 8.27
C SER A 48 -21.14 -7.05 8.70
N LYS A 49 -22.12 -6.76 9.58
CA LYS A 49 -23.21 -7.62 10.08
C LYS A 49 -22.99 -8.34 11.42
N ARG A 50 -23.20 -7.60 12.52
CA ARG A 50 -24.22 -7.99 13.51
C ARG A 50 -24.70 -6.78 14.33
N HIS A 51 -25.98 -6.49 14.20
CA HIS A 51 -26.88 -5.92 15.23
C HIS A 51 -26.31 -6.04 16.66
N SER A 52 -26.48 -5.11 17.59
CA SER A 52 -27.54 -4.13 17.78
C SER A 52 -27.14 -3.17 18.90
N LYS A 53 -27.70 -1.96 18.87
CA LYS A 53 -27.91 -1.06 20.02
C LYS A 53 -28.19 -1.85 21.30
N THR A 54 -27.58 -1.49 22.43
CA THR A 54 -28.31 -0.92 23.58
C THR A 54 -27.38 -0.68 24.78
N SER A 55 -27.51 0.55 25.29
CA SER A 55 -27.29 0.96 26.67
C SER A 55 -27.60 -0.11 27.73
N ARG A 56 -26.67 -0.34 28.66
CA ARG A 56 -26.91 -0.56 30.11
C ARG A 56 -25.55 -0.56 30.83
N ARG A 57 -25.21 0.49 31.59
CA ARG A 57 -25.60 0.80 32.98
C ARG A 57 -24.54 0.28 33.97
N LYS A 58 -23.89 1.26 34.62
CA LYS A 58 -23.21 1.23 35.93
C LYS A 58 -23.11 -0.13 36.64
N ARG A 59 -21.89 -0.49 37.05
CA ARG A 59 -21.55 -0.55 38.48
C ARG A 59 -20.08 -0.25 38.68
#